data_AF-A0A171A690-F1
#
_entry.id   AF-A0A171A690-F1
#
_cell.length_a   1.000
_cell.length_b   1.000
_cell.length_c   1.000
_cell.angle_alpha   90.00
_cell.angle_beta   90.00
_cell.angle_gamma   90.00
#
_symmetry.space_group_name_H-M   'P 1'
#
loop_
_entity.id
_entity.type
_entity.pdbx_description
1 polymer ?
#
loop_
_entity_poly.entity_id
_entity_poly.type
_entity_poly.pdbx_seq_one_letter_code
_entity_poly.pdbx_strand_id
1 'polypeptide(L)'
;DTVELITGDLMESDLGINDISLEKLIENVNVVIHGAATVRFDEHIKKATDINVKGTISITKLCHRMKHLDAFVYISTAYSNCPYMEIKEEFYDPPLSCDELIELTKNHSDEELELMTEKIMGKWPNSYAFTKAVAENAINTYAKGLPVCVFRPAIILGTLNEPVPGW
;
A
#
# COMPACT_ATOMS: atom_id res chain seq x y z
N ASP A 1 -18.66 -21.83 -1.45
CA ASP A 1 -17.48 -21.04 -1.03
C ASP A 1 -16.21 -21.76 -1.41
N THR A 2 -15.55 -21.26 -2.44
CA THR A 2 -14.30 -21.83 -2.96
C THR A 2 -13.19 -20.82 -2.75
N VAL A 3 -12.07 -21.26 -2.19
CA VAL A 3 -10.85 -20.45 -2.07
C VAL A 3 -9.88 -20.92 -3.14
N GLU A 4 -9.34 -19.97 -3.89
CA GLU A 4 -8.28 -20.21 -4.87
C GLU A 4 -7.05 -19.41 -4.49
N LEU A 5 -5.90 -20.06 -4.53
CA LEU A 5 -4.62 -19.45 -4.21
C LEU A 5 -3.91 -19.09 -5.51
N ILE A 6 -3.51 -17.82 -5.62
CA ILE A 6 -2.69 -17.32 -6.72
C ILE A 6 -1.35 -16.90 -6.13
N THR A 7 -0.28 -17.53 -6.61
CA THR A 7 1.09 -17.14 -6.24
C THR A 7 1.45 -15.82 -6.90
N GLY A 8 2.00 -14.90 -6.12
CA GLY A 8 2.51 -13.61 -6.58
C GLY A 8 3.37 -12.92 -5.52
N ASP A 9 4.08 -11.88 -5.93
CA ASP A 9 4.92 -11.00 -5.13
C ASP A 9 4.74 -9.55 -5.59
N LEU A 10 4.45 -8.64 -4.65
CA LEU A 10 4.28 -7.21 -4.92
C LEU A 10 5.52 -6.53 -5.52
N MET A 11 6.70 -7.11 -5.30
CA MET A 11 7.98 -6.56 -5.78
C MET A 11 8.28 -6.95 -7.24
N GLU A 12 7.58 -7.95 -7.77
CA GLU A 12 7.81 -8.49 -9.12
C GLU A 12 6.95 -7.79 -10.20
N SER A 13 7.39 -7.88 -11.45
CA SER A 13 6.60 -7.42 -12.60
C SER A 13 5.29 -8.21 -12.69
N ASP A 14 4.19 -7.52 -13.02
CA ASP A 14 2.84 -8.09 -13.01
C ASP A 14 2.53 -8.90 -11.74
N LEU A 15 3.08 -8.45 -10.60
CA LEU A 15 2.91 -9.07 -9.29
C LEU A 15 3.46 -10.50 -9.22
N GLY A 16 4.34 -10.92 -10.13
CA GLY A 16 4.83 -12.31 -10.22
C GLY A 16 3.73 -13.33 -10.54
N ILE A 17 2.55 -12.87 -10.98
CA ILE A 17 1.40 -13.72 -11.31
C ILE A 17 1.58 -14.21 -12.75
N ASN A 18 1.35 -15.51 -12.98
CA ASN A 18 1.39 -16.07 -14.33
C ASN A 18 0.25 -15.53 -15.22
N ASP A 19 0.47 -15.46 -16.53
CA ASP A 19 -0.47 -14.87 -17.49
C ASP A 19 -1.89 -15.46 -17.41
N ILE A 20 -2.01 -16.76 -17.18
CA ILE A 20 -3.32 -17.45 -17.08
C ILE A 20 -4.10 -16.92 -15.89
N SER A 21 -3.44 -16.78 -14.74
CA SER A 21 -4.05 -16.29 -13.51
C SER A 21 -4.33 -14.79 -13.60
N LEU A 22 -3.46 -14.04 -14.26
CA LEU A 22 -3.62 -12.61 -14.49
C LEU A 22 -4.86 -12.32 -15.36
N GLU A 23 -5.02 -13.03 -16.47
CA GLU A 23 -6.19 -12.92 -17.33
C GLU A 23 -7.46 -13.29 -16.57
N LYS A 24 -7.41 -14.36 -15.78
CA LYS A 24 -8.54 -14.76 -14.92
C LYS A 24 -8.94 -13.66 -13.94
N LEU A 25 -7.98 -12.98 -13.31
CA LEU A 25 -8.25 -11.85 -12.42
C LEU A 25 -8.90 -10.68 -13.17
N ILE A 26 -8.38 -10.36 -14.36
CA ILE A 26 -8.88 -9.29 -15.22
C ILE A 26 -10.33 -9.52 -15.66
N GLU A 27 -10.67 -10.76 -16.03
CA GLU A 27 -12.00 -11.12 -16.51
C GLU A 27 -13.04 -11.26 -15.40
N ASN A 28 -12.65 -11.67 -14.18
CA ASN A 28 -13.61 -12.19 -13.20
C ASN A 28 -13.66 -11.45 -11.86
N VAL A 29 -12.72 -10.54 -11.57
CA VAL A 29 -12.71 -9.84 -10.26
C VAL A 29 -13.56 -8.58 -10.31
N ASN A 30 -14.51 -8.51 -9.36
CA ASN A 30 -15.36 -7.34 -9.13
C ASN A 30 -14.88 -6.47 -7.96
N VAL A 31 -14.23 -7.07 -6.96
CA VAL A 31 -13.81 -6.37 -5.74
C VAL A 31 -12.37 -6.73 -5.41
N VAL A 32 -11.54 -5.70 -5.21
CA VAL A 32 -10.16 -5.84 -4.76
C VAL A 32 -10.03 -5.27 -3.35
N ILE A 33 -9.50 -6.07 -2.42
CA ILE A 33 -9.13 -5.63 -1.07
C ILE A 33 -7.61 -5.75 -0.96
N HIS A 34 -6.91 -4.62 -1.05
CA HIS A 34 -5.46 -4.57 -0.96
C HIS A 34 -5.03 -4.26 0.47
N GLY A 35 -4.71 -5.32 1.21
CA GLY A 35 -4.15 -5.27 2.57
C GLY A 35 -2.67 -5.66 2.67
N ALA A 36 -2.04 -6.02 1.56
CA ALA A 36 -0.66 -6.48 1.56
C ALA A 36 0.31 -5.30 1.76
N ALA A 37 1.15 -5.39 2.79
CA ALA A 37 2.14 -4.40 3.15
C ALA A 37 3.22 -5.04 4.04
N THR A 38 4.43 -4.48 4.06
CA THR A 38 5.32 -4.67 5.20
C THR A 38 4.91 -3.73 6.32
N VAL A 39 4.62 -4.30 7.49
CA VAL A 39 4.17 -3.59 8.72
C VAL A 39 5.30 -3.41 9.74
N ARG A 40 6.54 -3.72 9.35
CA ARG A 40 7.71 -3.56 10.20
C ARG A 40 8.05 -2.08 10.34
N PHE A 41 8.15 -1.60 11.57
CA PHE A 41 8.46 -0.20 11.87
C PHE A 41 9.94 0.16 11.61
N ASP A 42 10.80 -0.84 11.55
CA ASP A 42 12.25 -0.75 11.34
C ASP A 42 12.68 -1.26 9.95
N GLU A 43 11.74 -1.44 9.01
CA GLU A 43 12.08 -1.89 7.66
C GLU A 43 12.91 -0.83 6.93
N HIS A 44 13.97 -1.28 6.25
CA HIS A 44 14.79 -0.43 5.40
C HIS A 44 13.92 0.31 4.36
N ILE A 45 14.14 1.62 4.20
CA ILE A 45 13.24 2.50 3.45
C ILE A 45 13.02 2.06 2.00
N LYS A 46 14.05 1.52 1.36
CA LYS A 46 13.98 0.96 0.00
C LYS A 46 12.99 -0.19 -0.10
N LYS A 47 13.10 -1.16 0.81
CA LYS A 47 12.23 -2.34 0.83
C LYS A 47 10.80 -1.97 1.22
N ALA A 48 10.64 -1.06 2.19
CA ALA A 48 9.32 -0.52 2.52
C ALA A 48 8.69 0.20 1.31
N THR A 49 9.47 0.94 0.53
CA THR A 49 9.02 1.60 -0.70
C THR A 49 8.63 0.58 -1.78
N ASP A 50 9.46 -0.43 -2.02
CA ASP A 50 9.18 -1.48 -3.01
C ASP A 50 7.88 -2.23 -2.70
N ILE A 51 7.63 -2.57 -1.45
CA ILE A 51 6.43 -3.33 -1.06
C ILE A 51 5.22 -2.39 -0.96
N ASN A 52 5.29 -1.35 -0.13
CA ASN A 52 4.10 -0.58 0.23
C ASN A 52 3.71 0.44 -0.85
N VAL A 53 4.68 0.99 -1.59
CA VAL A 53 4.42 2.03 -2.61
C VAL A 53 4.36 1.41 -3.99
N LYS A 54 5.45 0.79 -4.47
CA LYS A 54 5.47 0.17 -5.82
C LYS A 54 4.47 -0.97 -5.93
N GLY A 55 4.37 -1.85 -4.92
CA GLY A 55 3.34 -2.89 -4.88
C GLY A 55 1.92 -2.34 -4.99
N THR A 56 1.62 -1.24 -4.30
CA THR A 56 0.31 -0.56 -4.41
C THR A 56 0.07 -0.01 -5.82
N ILE A 57 1.08 0.56 -6.46
CA ILE A 57 0.99 1.01 -7.86
C ILE A 57 0.74 -0.18 -8.79
N SER A 58 1.43 -1.31 -8.60
CA SER A 58 1.25 -2.52 -9.41
C SER A 58 -0.17 -3.09 -9.28
N ILE A 59 -0.71 -3.18 -8.06
CA ILE A 59 -2.10 -3.59 -7.84
C ILE A 59 -3.08 -2.61 -8.49
N THR A 60 -2.83 -1.30 -8.37
CA THR A 60 -3.67 -0.26 -9.00
C THR A 60 -3.67 -0.40 -10.53
N LYS A 61 -2.51 -0.69 -11.14
CA LYS A 61 -2.39 -0.95 -12.59
C LYS A 61 -3.15 -2.22 -13.00
N LEU A 62 -3.15 -3.26 -12.18
CA LEU A 62 -3.99 -4.43 -12.43
C LEU A 62 -5.48 -4.09 -12.34
N CYS A 63 -5.89 -3.29 -11.36
CA CYS A 63 -7.29 -2.84 -11.21
C CYS A 63 -7.78 -2.08 -12.44
N HIS A 64 -6.94 -1.25 -13.07
CA HIS A 64 -7.28 -0.58 -14.34
C HIS A 64 -7.56 -1.52 -15.51
N ARG A 65 -7.04 -2.75 -15.46
CA ARG A 65 -7.25 -3.76 -16.50
C ARG A 65 -8.54 -4.56 -16.26
N MET A 66 -9.06 -4.59 -15.04
CA MET A 66 -10.23 -5.40 -14.68
C MET A 66 -11.50 -4.89 -15.34
N LYS A 67 -12.24 -5.79 -16.00
CA LYS A 67 -13.42 -5.42 -16.81
C LYS A 67 -14.67 -5.10 -16.00
N HIS A 68 -14.75 -5.61 -14.78
CA HIS A 68 -15.96 -5.60 -13.96
C HIS A 68 -15.71 -5.07 -12.54
N LEU A 69 -14.68 -4.25 -12.36
CA LEU A 69 -14.31 -3.74 -11.04
C LEU A 69 -15.36 -2.76 -10.51
N ASP A 70 -16.04 -3.18 -9.45
CA ASP A 70 -17.04 -2.41 -8.71
C ASP A 70 -16.46 -1.69 -7.49
N ALA A 71 -15.39 -2.23 -6.88
CA ALA A 71 -14.73 -1.61 -5.73
C ALA A 71 -13.25 -1.97 -5.61
N PHE A 72 -12.42 -0.96 -5.33
CA PHE A 72 -11.02 -1.12 -4.95
C PHE A 72 -10.78 -0.54 -3.55
N VAL A 73 -10.70 -1.41 -2.54
CA VAL A 73 -10.46 -1.05 -1.16
C VAL A 73 -8.96 -1.13 -0.87
N TYR A 74 -8.34 0.01 -0.65
CA TYR A 74 -6.97 0.10 -0.14
C TYR A 74 -6.97 0.19 1.38
N ILE A 75 -6.38 -0.80 2.05
CA ILE A 75 -6.23 -0.76 3.51
C ILE A 75 -4.96 0.03 3.82
N SER A 76 -5.14 1.27 4.27
CA SER A 76 -4.09 2.14 4.81
C SER A 76 -3.90 1.93 6.32
N THR A 77 -3.70 2.99 7.09
CA THR A 77 -3.63 2.99 8.56
C THR A 77 -3.98 4.37 9.10
N ALA A 78 -4.59 4.44 10.30
CA ALA A 78 -4.86 5.69 10.99
C ALA A 78 -3.58 6.50 11.30
N TYR A 79 -2.41 5.84 11.26
CA TYR A 79 -1.10 6.46 11.50
C TYR A 79 -0.46 7.08 10.24
N SER A 80 -1.06 6.94 9.05
CA SER A 80 -0.48 7.43 7.80
C SER A 80 -0.31 8.95 7.81
N ASN A 81 -1.19 9.66 8.52
CA ASN A 81 -1.14 11.12 8.64
C ASN A 81 -0.86 11.58 10.07
N CYS A 82 -0.14 10.76 10.86
CA CYS A 82 0.19 11.05 12.26
C CYS A 82 0.99 12.34 12.54
N PRO A 83 1.67 13.00 11.59
CA PRO A 83 2.23 14.33 11.84
C PRO A 83 1.20 15.46 11.99
N TYR A 84 -0.06 15.23 11.60
CA TYR A 84 -1.15 16.19 11.70
C TYR A 84 -1.94 15.96 13.00
N MET A 85 -2.30 17.05 13.67
CA MET A 85 -3.10 16.99 14.91
C MET A 85 -4.57 16.64 14.64
N GLU A 86 -5.10 17.08 13.51
CA GLU A 86 -6.46 16.81 13.06
C GLU A 86 -6.38 16.17 11.67
N ILE A 87 -6.92 14.95 11.55
CA ILE A 87 -6.88 14.15 10.33
C ILE A 87 -8.33 13.98 9.84
N LYS A 88 -8.60 14.46 8.64
CA LYS A 88 -9.90 14.36 7.94
C LYS A 88 -9.88 13.22 6.91
N GLU A 89 -11.04 12.89 6.39
CA GLU A 89 -11.22 11.91 5.30
C GLU A 89 -10.88 12.52 3.93
N GLU A 90 -9.65 13.01 3.80
CA GLU A 90 -9.10 13.59 2.58
C GLU A 90 -7.69 13.05 2.33
N PHE A 91 -7.18 13.22 1.10
CA PHE A 91 -5.80 12.90 0.79
C PHE A 91 -4.87 13.99 1.30
N TYR A 92 -3.71 13.57 1.83
CA TYR A 92 -2.65 14.45 2.30
C TYR A 92 -1.42 14.25 1.42
N ASP A 93 -0.68 15.34 1.20
CA ASP A 93 0.59 15.26 0.49
C ASP A 93 1.71 14.85 1.46
N PRO A 94 2.41 13.74 1.20
CA PRO A 94 3.63 13.40 1.91
C PRO A 94 4.78 14.36 1.55
N PRO A 95 5.90 14.34 2.29
CA PRO A 95 7.08 15.16 1.99
C PRO A 95 7.69 14.90 0.61
N LEU A 96 7.49 13.69 0.08
CA LEU A 96 7.91 13.25 -1.24
C LEU A 96 6.74 12.51 -1.88
N SER A 97 6.41 12.83 -3.12
CA SER A 97 5.47 12.04 -3.92
C SER A 97 5.97 10.60 -4.09
N CYS A 98 5.04 9.71 -4.43
CA CYS A 98 5.38 8.30 -4.68
C CYS A 98 6.48 8.13 -5.74
N ASP A 99 6.42 8.90 -6.83
CA ASP A 99 7.41 8.82 -7.90
C ASP A 99 8.79 9.35 -7.46
N GLU A 100 8.83 10.45 -6.69
CA GLU A 100 10.07 10.99 -6.14
C GLU A 100 10.75 10.02 -5.17
N LEU A 101 9.98 9.37 -4.29
CA LEU A 101 10.53 8.37 -3.36
C LEU A 101 11.06 7.13 -4.10
N ILE A 102 10.34 6.68 -5.14
CA ILE A 102 10.78 5.55 -5.97
C ILE A 102 12.10 5.88 -6.68
N GLU A 103 12.19 7.06 -7.29
CA GLU A 103 13.42 7.47 -7.98
C GLU A 103 14.58 7.68 -7.00
N LEU A 104 14.33 8.25 -5.83
CA LEU A 104 15.32 8.41 -4.78
C LEU A 104 15.88 7.06 -4.33
N THR A 105 15.02 6.10 -4.01
CA THR A 105 15.43 4.77 -3.51
C THR A 105 16.12 3.91 -4.57
N LYS A 106 15.84 4.18 -5.85
CA LYS A 106 16.49 3.54 -6.99
C LYS A 106 17.91 4.07 -7.24
N ASN A 107 18.13 5.37 -7.04
CA ASN A 107 19.37 6.04 -7.41
C ASN A 107 20.41 6.14 -6.29
N HIS A 108 20.13 5.57 -5.11
CA HIS A 108 21.04 5.56 -3.97
C HIS A 108 21.32 4.11 -3.52
N SER A 109 22.51 3.90 -2.99
CA SER A 109 22.89 2.66 -2.32
C SER A 109 22.15 2.50 -0.99
N ASP A 110 22.09 1.27 -0.48
CA ASP A 110 21.41 1.00 0.78
C ASP A 110 22.10 1.75 1.95
N GLU A 111 23.42 1.83 1.96
CA GLU A 111 24.19 2.61 2.96
C GLU A 111 23.85 4.11 2.93
N GLU A 112 23.73 4.72 1.74
CA GLU A 112 23.33 6.11 1.62
C GLU A 112 21.90 6.33 2.12
N LEU A 113 20.99 5.41 1.81
CA LEU A 113 19.59 5.46 2.22
C LEU A 113 19.44 5.35 3.73
N GLU A 114 20.22 4.49 4.40
CA GLU A 114 20.24 4.40 5.86
C GLU A 114 20.60 5.76 6.49
N LEU A 115 21.63 6.44 5.98
CA LEU A 115 22.08 7.73 6.49
C LEU A 115 21.07 8.86 6.29
N MET A 116 20.22 8.77 5.25
CA MET A 116 19.23 9.82 4.95
C MET A 116 17.79 9.46 5.35
N THR A 117 17.53 8.25 5.86
CA THR A 117 16.18 7.75 6.15
C THR A 117 15.40 8.68 7.07
N GLU A 118 16.01 9.19 8.15
CA GLU A 118 15.35 10.15 9.05
C GLU A 118 14.94 11.43 8.33
N LYS A 119 15.79 11.93 7.43
CA LYS A 119 15.51 13.13 6.64
C LYS A 119 14.42 12.90 5.59
N ILE A 120 14.40 11.72 4.95
CA ILE A 120 13.36 11.31 4.00
C ILE A 120 12.00 11.25 4.71
N MET A 121 11.93 10.58 5.86
CA MET A 121 10.69 10.41 6.61
C MET A 121 10.20 11.73 7.22
N GLY A 122 11.09 12.67 7.50
CA GLY A 122 10.76 13.99 8.02
C GLY A 122 10.07 13.89 9.38
N LYS A 123 8.76 14.13 9.41
CA LYS A 123 7.96 14.12 10.65
C LYS A 123 7.40 12.75 11.02
N TRP A 124 7.48 11.77 10.12
CA TRP A 124 6.93 10.44 10.37
C TRP A 124 7.82 9.64 11.33
N PRO A 125 7.23 8.95 12.31
CA PRO A 125 7.99 8.29 13.37
C PRO A 125 8.66 6.98 12.94
N ASN A 126 8.25 6.40 11.81
CA ASN A 126 8.78 5.13 11.30
C ASN A 126 8.50 4.95 9.80
N SER A 127 9.21 4.00 9.18
CA SER A 127 9.14 3.74 7.74
C SER A 127 7.78 3.20 7.31
N TYR A 128 7.08 2.46 8.18
CA TYR A 128 5.71 2.00 7.92
C TYR A 128 4.74 3.16 7.75
N ALA A 129 4.59 4.02 8.77
CA ALA A 129 3.66 5.15 8.72
C ALA A 129 3.96 6.08 7.54
N PHE A 130 5.25 6.34 7.30
CA PHE A 130 5.70 7.14 6.16
C PHE A 130 5.32 6.51 4.82
N THR A 131 5.65 5.24 4.58
CA THR A 131 5.36 4.59 3.30
C THR A 131 3.88 4.35 3.07
N LYS A 132 3.05 4.23 4.12
CA LYS A 132 1.58 4.23 4.00
C LYS A 132 1.04 5.59 3.58
N ALA A 133 1.59 6.69 4.09
CA ALA A 133 1.26 8.04 3.61
C ALA A 133 1.59 8.20 2.12
N VAL A 134 2.79 7.76 1.73
CA VAL A 134 3.23 7.82 0.33
C VAL A 134 2.40 6.89 -0.58
N ALA A 135 1.97 5.74 -0.07
CA ALA A 135 1.09 4.86 -0.82
C ALA A 135 -0.34 5.43 -0.98
N GLU A 136 -0.86 6.20 -0.02
CA GLU A 136 -2.10 6.97 -0.22
C GLU A 136 -1.93 8.03 -1.32
N ASN A 137 -0.77 8.70 -1.39
CA ASN A 137 -0.44 9.58 -2.50
C ASN A 137 -0.38 8.83 -3.84
N ALA A 138 0.15 7.61 -3.85
CA ALA A 138 0.12 6.74 -5.03
C ALA A 138 -1.32 6.39 -5.46
N ILE A 139 -2.20 6.07 -4.51
CA ILE A 139 -3.63 5.85 -4.79
C ILE A 139 -4.27 7.11 -5.41
N ASN A 140 -4.06 8.29 -4.80
CA ASN A 140 -4.60 9.55 -5.32
C ASN A 140 -4.10 9.87 -6.75
N THR A 141 -2.88 9.43 -7.07
CA THR A 141 -2.22 9.71 -8.35
C THR A 141 -2.64 8.69 -9.43
N TYR A 142 -2.52 7.40 -9.13
CA TYR A 142 -2.64 6.32 -10.10
C TYR A 142 -4.03 5.71 -10.17
N ALA A 143 -4.86 5.81 -9.13
CA ALA A 143 -6.18 5.16 -9.10
C ALA A 143 -7.31 6.07 -9.65
N LYS A 144 -6.97 7.15 -10.36
CA LYS A 144 -7.95 8.07 -10.97
C LYS A 144 -8.89 7.31 -11.91
N GLY A 145 -10.20 7.46 -11.69
CA GLY A 145 -11.24 6.78 -12.46
C GLY A 145 -11.62 5.39 -11.95
N LEU A 146 -10.94 4.86 -10.92
CA LEU A 146 -11.32 3.61 -10.26
C LEU A 146 -12.28 3.88 -9.08
N PRO A 147 -13.16 2.92 -8.72
CA PRO A 147 -14.06 3.02 -7.58
C PRO A 147 -13.31 2.76 -6.25
N VAL A 148 -12.49 3.73 -5.82
CA VAL A 148 -11.54 3.55 -4.72
C VAL A 148 -12.14 3.91 -3.36
N CYS A 149 -11.84 3.10 -2.36
CA CYS A 149 -12.03 3.41 -0.94
C CYS A 149 -10.68 3.29 -0.21
N VAL A 150 -10.29 4.32 0.54
CA VAL A 150 -9.13 4.25 1.45
C VAL A 150 -9.62 4.01 2.85
N PHE A 151 -9.36 2.82 3.38
CA PHE A 151 -9.72 2.43 4.74
C PHE A 151 -8.51 2.62 5.66
N ARG A 152 -8.63 3.44 6.72
CA ARG A 152 -7.54 3.74 7.67
C ARG A 152 -7.79 3.07 9.03
N PRO A 153 -7.53 1.76 9.19
CA PRO A 153 -7.67 1.09 10.49
C PRO A 153 -6.65 1.59 11.51
N ALA A 154 -7.04 1.56 12.79
CA ALA A 154 -6.13 1.75 13.92
C ALA A 154 -5.55 0.39 14.38
N ILE A 155 -5.43 0.19 15.70
CA ILE A 155 -4.96 -1.08 16.26
C ILE A 155 -6.01 -2.17 16.00
N ILE A 156 -5.59 -3.25 15.34
CA ILE A 156 -6.39 -4.46 15.15
C ILE A 156 -6.09 -5.42 16.31
N LEU A 157 -7.12 -5.87 17.01
CA LEU A 157 -7.03 -6.80 18.12
C LEU A 157 -7.70 -8.13 17.76
N GLY A 158 -7.20 -9.22 18.33
CA GLY A 158 -7.86 -10.53 18.23
C GLY A 158 -9.10 -10.59 19.12
N THR A 159 -10.12 -11.33 18.69
CA THR A 159 -11.35 -11.57 19.45
C THR A 159 -11.53 -13.08 19.63
N LEU A 160 -11.88 -13.53 20.85
CA LEU A 160 -12.13 -14.95 21.11
C LEU A 160 -13.52 -15.38 20.61
N ASN A 161 -14.51 -14.50 20.78
CA ASN A 161 -15.85 -14.65 20.23
C ASN A 161 -16.32 -13.30 19.68
N GLU A 162 -17.15 -13.32 18.63
CA GLU A 162 -17.72 -12.09 18.08
C GLU A 162 -18.78 -11.44 19.01
N PRO A 163 -18.97 -10.10 18.97
CA PRO A 163 -18.08 -9.16 18.30
C PRO A 163 -16.80 -8.90 19.11
N VAL A 164 -16.79 -9.03 20.46
CA VAL A 164 -15.57 -9.30 21.28
C VAL A 164 -15.92 -9.80 22.71
N PRO A 165 -15.32 -10.91 23.23
CA PRO A 165 -14.47 -10.80 24.43
C PRO A 165 -13.02 -11.17 24.08
N GLY A 166 -12.06 -10.40 24.62
CA GLY A 166 -10.65 -10.44 24.26
C GLY A 166 -9.91 -11.67 24.79
N TRP A 167 -8.63 -11.75 24.43
CA TRP A 167 -7.73 -12.86 24.78
C TRP A 167 -7.43 -12.92 26.28
#